data_AF-A0A5J4PBA8-F1
#
_entry.id   AF-A0A5J4PBA8-F1
#
_cell.length_a   1.000
_cell.length_b   1.000
_cell.length_c   1.000
_cell.angle_alpha   90.00
_cell.angle_beta   90.00
_cell.angle_gamma   90.00
#
_symmetry.space_group_name_H-M   'P 1'
#
loop_
_entity.id
_entity.type
_entity.pdbx_description
1 polymer ?
#
loop_
_entity_poly.entity_id
_entity_poly.type
_entity_poly.pdbx_seq_one_letter_code
_entity_poly.pdbx_strand_id
1 'polypeptide(L)'
;IFGILTPGITAIQAAGVLGAGIALGLVGLISAIRQGQVCANGIAAIGQGHDVFGNTLILAVFPELYAIVALAATFLIGSALV
;
A
#
# COMPACT_ATOMS: atom_id res chain seq x y z
N ILE A 1 -8.64 6.90 -15.55
CA ILE A 1 -8.83 8.03 -14.63
C ILE A 1 -8.01 9.26 -15.04
N PHE A 2 -6.73 9.11 -15.40
CA PHE A 2 -5.87 10.25 -15.80
C PHE A 2 -5.72 10.46 -17.32
N GLY A 3 -6.15 9.54 -18.19
CA GLY A 3 -6.09 9.75 -19.65
C GLY A 3 -4.68 9.81 -20.25
N ILE A 4 -3.64 9.42 -19.51
CA ILE A 4 -2.21 9.56 -19.90
C ILE A 4 -1.80 8.60 -21.02
N LEU A 5 -2.48 7.45 -21.17
CA LEU A 5 -2.16 6.43 -22.18
C LEU A 5 -2.68 6.83 -23.56
N THR A 6 -1.99 7.77 -24.20
CA THR A 6 -2.27 8.25 -25.56
C THR A 6 -1.08 7.98 -26.49
N PRO A 7 -1.30 7.94 -27.83
CA PRO A 7 -0.21 7.73 -28.80
C PRO A 7 0.91 8.79 -28.74
N GLY A 8 0.63 9.97 -28.18
CA GLY A 8 1.58 11.06 -27.99
C GLY A 8 2.25 11.10 -26.62
N ILE A 9 2.21 10.01 -25.84
CA ILE A 9 2.80 9.98 -24.50
C ILE A 9 4.31 10.25 -24.57
N THR A 10 4.78 11.17 -23.73
CA THR A 10 6.21 11.46 -23.62
C THR A 10 6.93 10.34 -22.86
N ALA A 11 8.22 10.14 -23.13
CA ALA A 11 9.03 9.15 -22.39
C ALA A 11 9.05 9.41 -20.87
N ILE A 12 8.93 10.67 -20.46
CA ILE A 12 8.87 11.08 -19.04
C ILE A 12 7.54 10.65 -18.41
N GLN A 13 6.41 10.85 -19.10
CA GLN A 13 5.09 10.39 -18.63
C GLN A 13 5.04 8.87 -18.52
N ALA A 14 5.57 8.15 -19.52
CA ALA A 14 5.63 6.69 -19.49
C ALA A 14 6.48 6.18 -18.31
N ALA A 15 7.66 6.78 -18.08
CA ALA A 15 8.53 6.44 -16.96
C ALA A 15 7.88 6.77 -15.60
N GLY A 16 7.15 7.88 -15.50
CA GLY A 16 6.43 8.26 -14.28
C GLY A 16 5.28 7.30 -13.93
N VAL A 17 4.53 6.83 -14.93
CA VAL A 17 3.48 5.82 -14.74
C VAL A 17 4.08 4.48 -14.28
N LEU A 18 5.17 4.03 -14.93
CA LEU A 18 5.86 2.81 -14.55
C LEU A 18 6.45 2.90 -13.13
N GLY A 19 7.12 4.02 -12.82
CA GLY A 19 7.72 4.28 -11.51
C GLY A 19 6.68 4.31 -10.39
N ALA A 20 5.54 4.98 -10.62
CA ALA A 20 4.43 4.99 -9.66
C ALA A 20 3.88 3.57 -9.42
N GLY A 21 3.68 2.79 -10.49
CA GLY A 21 3.18 1.43 -10.39
C GLY A 21 4.12 0.50 -9.60
N ILE A 22 5.42 0.56 -9.88
CA ILE A 22 6.42 -0.25 -9.17
C ILE A 22 6.51 0.16 -7.70
N ALA A 23 6.54 1.46 -7.40
CA ALA A 23 6.61 1.96 -6.03
C ALA A 23 5.40 1.50 -5.20
N LEU A 24 4.18 1.64 -5.73
CA LEU A 24 2.97 1.16 -5.07
C LEU A 24 2.98 -0.36 -4.88
N GLY A 25 3.35 -1.11 -5.92
CA GLY A 25 3.40 -2.57 -5.88
C GLY A 25 4.34 -3.09 -4.80
N LEU A 26 5.53 -2.50 -4.69
CA LEU A 26 6.53 -2.88 -3.68
C LEU A 26 6.06 -2.52 -2.27
N VAL A 27 5.60 -1.29 -2.05
CA VAL A 27 5.15 -0.87 -0.71
C VAL A 27 3.92 -1.68 -0.28
N GLY A 28 2.97 -1.90 -1.18
CA GLY A 28 1.78 -2.72 -0.94
C GLY A 28 2.14 -4.16 -0.57
N LEU A 29 3.09 -4.78 -1.28
CA LEU A 29 3.55 -6.14 -0.98
C LEU A 29 4.19 -6.23 0.41
N ILE A 30 5.12 -5.32 0.73
CA ILE A 30 5.82 -5.33 2.03
C ILE A 30 4.83 -5.05 3.17
N SER A 31 3.91 -4.12 2.97
CA SER A 31 2.84 -3.79 3.92
C SER A 31 1.96 -5.02 4.20
N ALA A 32 1.50 -5.71 3.16
CA ALA A 32 0.62 -6.86 3.30
C ALA A 32 1.30 -8.02 4.07
N ILE A 33 2.59 -8.27 3.83
CA ILE A 33 3.35 -9.29 4.56
C ILE A 33 3.37 -8.97 6.06
N ARG A 34 3.65 -7.71 6.42
CA ARG A 34 3.71 -7.31 7.83
C ARG A 34 2.35 -7.31 8.51
N GLN A 35 1.31 -6.87 7.81
CA GLN A 35 -0.05 -6.91 8.32
C GLN A 35 -0.49 -8.37 8.58
N GLY A 36 -0.21 -9.28 7.64
CA GLY A 36 -0.50 -10.70 7.80
C GLY A 36 0.19 -11.31 9.03
N GLN A 37 1.45 -10.93 9.29
CA GLN A 37 2.19 -11.36 10.48
C GLN A 37 1.56 -10.84 11.79
N VAL A 38 1.17 -9.55 11.83
CA VAL A 38 0.53 -8.95 13.01
C VAL A 38 -0.81 -9.63 13.30
N CYS A 39 -1.64 -9.84 12.28
CA CYS A 39 -2.93 -10.51 12.43
C CYS A 39 -2.78 -11.98 12.86
N ALA A 40 -1.83 -12.72 12.28
CA ALA A 40 -1.57 -14.12 12.66
C ALA A 40 -1.13 -14.25 14.12
N ASN A 41 -0.21 -13.37 14.57
CA ASN A 41 0.25 -13.35 15.96
C ASN A 41 -0.88 -12.97 16.93
N GLY A 42 -1.75 -12.04 16.53
CA GLY A 42 -2.92 -11.69 17.34
C GLY A 42 -3.91 -12.84 17.50
N ILE A 43 -4.21 -13.58 16.42
CA ILE A 43 -5.07 -14.77 16.48
C ILE A 43 -4.46 -15.84 17.40
N ALA A 44 -3.16 -16.09 17.29
CA ALA A 44 -2.45 -17.05 18.15
C ALA A 44 -2.54 -16.66 19.63
N ALA A 45 -2.36 -15.37 19.96
CA ALA A 45 -2.46 -14.87 21.33
C ALA A 45 -3.89 -14.91 21.88
N ILE A 46 -4.91 -14.60 21.07
CA ILE A 46 -6.33 -14.79 21.44
C ILE A 46 -6.61 -16.26 21.74
N GLY A 47 -6.10 -17.18 20.93
CA GLY A 47 -6.22 -18.63 21.15
C GLY A 47 -5.54 -19.13 22.44
N GLN A 48 -4.57 -18.38 22.97
CA GLN A 48 -3.91 -18.65 24.25
C GLN A 48 -4.63 -18.02 25.45
N GLY A 49 -5.78 -17.37 25.25
CA GLY A 49 -6.58 -16.75 26.31
C GLY A 49 -6.20 -15.31 26.64
N HIS A 50 -5.37 -14.65 25.82
CA HIS A 50 -5.07 -13.23 25.99
C HIS A 50 -6.12 -12.35 25.31
N ASP A 51 -6.61 -11.33 26.02
CA ASP A 51 -7.53 -10.33 25.47
C ASP A 51 -6.76 -9.26 24.67
N VAL A 52 -6.28 -9.64 23.48
CA VAL A 52 -5.48 -8.78 22.61
C VAL A 52 -6.17 -8.47 21.28
N PHE A 53 -7.47 -8.73 21.15
CA PHE A 53 -8.21 -8.49 19.90
C PHE A 53 -8.13 -7.03 19.45
N GLY A 54 -8.50 -6.09 20.32
CA GLY A 54 -8.45 -4.65 20.02
C GLY A 54 -7.02 -4.15 19.77
N ASN A 55 -6.07 -4.58 20.60
CA ASN A 55 -4.66 -4.21 20.44
C ASN A 55 -4.08 -4.75 19.13
N THR A 56 -4.45 -5.95 18.70
CA THR A 56 -4.04 -6.53 17.41
C THR A 56 -4.59 -5.69 16.26
N LEU A 57 -5.86 -5.29 16.31
CA LEU A 57 -6.45 -4.45 15.27
C LEU A 57 -5.77 -3.09 15.17
N ILE A 58 -5.49 -2.45 16.31
CA ILE A 58 -4.76 -1.19 16.36
C ILE A 58 -3.34 -1.37 15.80
N LEU A 59 -2.67 -2.48 16.10
CA LEU A 59 -1.32 -2.74 15.60
C LEU A 59 -1.30 -3.08 14.10
N ALA A 60 -2.35 -3.72 13.57
CA ALA A 60 -2.49 -4.08 12.16
C ALA A 60 -2.63 -2.86 11.24
N VAL A 61 -3.25 -1.79 11.73
CA VAL A 61 -3.46 -0.56 10.97
C VAL A 61 -2.16 0.18 10.63
N PHE A 62 -1.09 -0.01 11.41
CA PHE A 62 0.18 0.65 11.16
C PHE A 62 0.82 0.19 9.84
N PRO A 63 0.99 -1.13 9.58
CA PRO A 63 1.29 -1.64 8.24
C PRO A 63 0.36 -1.06 7.16
N GLU A 64 -0.96 -1.06 7.36
CA GLU A 64 -1.94 -0.57 6.38
C GLU A 64 -1.75 0.91 6.02
N LEU A 65 -1.35 1.74 6.98
CA LEU A 65 -1.10 3.16 6.75
C LEU A 65 -0.01 3.37 5.68
N TYR A 66 1.02 2.53 5.63
CA TYR A 66 2.07 2.65 4.61
C TYR A 66 1.55 2.37 3.20
N ALA A 67 0.66 1.39 3.04
CA ALA A 67 0.01 1.10 1.76
C ALA A 67 -0.91 2.26 1.31
N ILE A 68 -1.67 2.85 2.24
CA ILE A 68 -2.55 3.99 1.95
C ILE A 68 -1.74 5.22 1.53
N VAL A 69 -0.63 5.52 2.22
CA VAL A 69 0.25 6.63 1.86
C VAL A 69 0.90 6.42 0.49
N ALA A 70 1.33 5.20 0.17
CA ALA A 70 1.86 4.88 -1.16
C ALA A 70 0.80 5.05 -2.26
N LEU A 71 -0.44 4.63 -1.99
CA LEU A 71 -1.55 4.86 -2.90
C LEU A 71 -1.80 6.36 -3.13
N ALA A 72 -1.81 7.16 -2.06
CA ALA A 72 -1.95 8.61 -2.17
C ALA A 72 -0.81 9.23 -3.01
N ALA A 73 0.43 8.79 -2.79
CA ALA A 73 1.57 9.23 -3.58
C ALA A 73 1.41 8.88 -5.07
N THR A 74 0.91 7.68 -5.41
CA THR A 74 0.63 7.33 -6.82
C THR A 74 -0.47 8.16 -7.45
N PHE A 75 -1.49 8.55 -6.67
CA PHE A 75 -2.51 9.48 -7.12
C PHE A 75 -1.93 10.86 -7.44
N LEU A 76 -1.04 11.37 -6.57
CA LEU A 76 -0.35 12.65 -6.78
C LEU A 76 0.54 12.61 -8.03
N ILE A 77 1.29 11.52 -8.24
CA ILE A 77 2.09 11.33 -9.46
C ILE A 77 1.16 11.30 -10.69
N GLY A 78 0.06 10.55 -10.63
CA GLY A 78 -0.93 10.52 -11.69
C GLY A 78 -1.48 11.91 -12.04
N SER A 79 -1.76 12.75 -11.04
CA SER A 79 -2.22 14.12 -11.27
C SER A 79 -1.15 15.06 -11.80
N ALA A 80 0.13 14.84 -11.48
CA ALA A 80 1.24 15.68 -11.96
C ALA A 80 1.67 15.36 -13.40
N LEU A 81 1.28 14.19 -13.92
CA LEU A 81 1.62 13.72 -15.27
C LEU A 81 0.54 14.05 -16.32
N VAL A 82 -0.64 14.49 -15.88
CA VAL A 82 -1.74 15.02 -16.71
C VAL A 82 -1.44 16.46 -17.09
#